data_AF-A0A5C3LL38-F1
#
_entry.id   AF-A0A5C3LL38-F1
#
_cell.length_a   1.000
_cell.length_b   1.000
_cell.length_c   1.000
_cell.angle_alpha   90.00
_cell.angle_beta   90.00
_cell.angle_gamma   90.00
#
_symmetry.space_group_name_H-M   'P 1'
#
loop_
_entity.id
_entity.type
_entity.pdbx_description
1 polymer ?
#
loop_
_entity_poly.entity_id
_entity_poly.type
_entity_poly.pdbx_seq_one_letter_code
_entity_poly.pdbx_strand_id
1 'polypeptide(L)'
;MGPWQQTHLHDFIYNRPPAHTSSQGNAAEQYGALGGPENYGPLGQHEEVLKIMPRYELDLQEEDEGIQMPGMLPMRRIPKEAEEDVKLSDIYGEGGRLRDMLSRTTSEGGREFFPLIYLYDFGDNWEHELIFEGEALATAARPVFISAIGCGPVEDSGGTTGWETVKSAFRAQNPRITQSERRKWAREVSGLGDEFDPFKEPGVVQMNYEGRWENHLELYMNGSGDHGSMY
;
A
#
# COMPACT_ATOMS: atom_id res chain seq x y z
N MET A 1 19.74 13.29 1.66
CA MET A 1 18.53 12.62 1.15
C MET A 1 17.53 12.58 2.28
N GLY A 2 16.36 13.18 2.09
CA GLY A 2 15.29 13.11 3.10
C GLY A 2 14.72 11.67 3.17
N PRO A 3 14.14 11.26 4.30
CA PRO A 3 13.65 9.89 4.50
C PRO A 3 12.53 9.47 3.54
N TRP A 4 11.91 10.41 2.82
CA TRP A 4 10.72 10.16 1.99
C TRP A 4 11.00 10.00 0.48
N GLN A 5 12.25 9.77 0.07
CA GLN A 5 12.64 9.64 -1.35
C GLN A 5 13.03 8.22 -1.77
N GLN A 6 12.71 7.20 -0.97
CA GLN A 6 13.05 5.83 -1.32
C GLN A 6 11.79 5.08 -1.78
N THR A 7 11.63 5.06 -3.10
CA THR A 7 10.93 4.05 -3.91
C THR A 7 9.45 3.81 -3.59
N HIS A 8 8.59 4.19 -4.53
CA HIS A 8 7.15 3.92 -4.46
C HIS A 8 6.73 3.11 -5.69
N LEU A 9 5.90 2.09 -5.47
CA LEU A 9 5.22 1.37 -6.54
C LEU A 9 3.71 1.50 -6.32
N HIS A 10 2.96 1.71 -7.41
CA HIS A 10 1.52 1.94 -7.39
C HIS A 10 0.80 0.87 -8.22
N ASP A 11 0.21 -0.15 -7.59
CA ASP A 11 -0.47 -1.23 -8.32
C ASP A 11 -1.97 -1.23 -8.02
N PHE A 12 -2.84 -1.13 -9.03
CA PHE A 12 -4.28 -1.35 -8.85
C PHE A 12 -4.55 -2.85 -8.86
N ILE A 13 -5.01 -3.37 -7.72
CA ILE A 13 -5.21 -4.80 -7.52
C ILE A 13 -6.71 -5.09 -7.35
N TYR A 14 -7.20 -6.10 -8.06
CA TYR A 14 -8.55 -6.62 -7.86
C TYR A 14 -8.53 -7.88 -6.99
N ASN A 15 -9.29 -7.85 -5.90
CA ASN A 15 -9.67 -9.04 -5.14
C ASN A 15 -10.90 -9.67 -5.78
N ARG A 16 -10.73 -10.79 -6.49
CA ARG A 16 -11.88 -11.62 -6.87
C ARG A 16 -12.43 -12.25 -5.58
N PRO A 17 -13.73 -12.11 -5.26
CA PRO A 17 -14.31 -12.98 -4.24
C PRO A 17 -14.18 -14.43 -4.71
N PRO A 18 -13.89 -15.39 -3.81
CA PRO A 18 -13.71 -16.78 -4.20
C PRO A 18 -14.92 -17.22 -5.01
N ALA A 19 -14.66 -17.78 -6.20
CA ALA A 19 -15.73 -18.32 -7.03
C ALA A 19 -16.50 -19.34 -6.18
N HIS A 20 -17.79 -19.10 -5.94
CA HIS A 20 -18.67 -20.15 -5.47
C HIS A 20 -18.62 -21.26 -6.51
N THR A 21 -17.88 -22.33 -6.22
CA THR A 21 -17.88 -23.55 -7.00
C THR A 21 -19.22 -24.23 -6.81
N SER A 22 -20.21 -23.78 -7.57
CA SER A 22 -21.36 -24.60 -7.91
C SER A 22 -20.94 -25.64 -8.94
N SER A 23 -20.26 -26.69 -8.51
CA SER A 23 -20.32 -27.98 -9.18
C SER A 23 -19.96 -29.11 -8.22
N GLN A 24 -20.98 -29.89 -7.89
CA GLN A 24 -20.84 -31.28 -7.47
C GLN A 24 -19.89 -32.01 -8.43
N GLY A 25 -18.93 -32.77 -7.88
CA GLY A 25 -18.07 -33.64 -8.67
C GLY A 25 -16.91 -34.21 -7.85
N ASN A 26 -17.10 -35.43 -7.34
CA ASN A 26 -16.06 -36.26 -6.74
C ASN A 26 -14.86 -36.43 -7.68
N ALA A 27 -13.66 -36.15 -7.17
CA ALA A 27 -12.42 -36.83 -7.56
C ALA A 27 -11.33 -36.52 -6.51
N ALA A 28 -11.42 -37.19 -5.36
CA ALA A 28 -10.23 -37.51 -4.60
C ALA A 28 -9.42 -38.56 -5.39
N GLU A 29 -8.10 -38.54 -5.19
CA GLU A 29 -7.11 -39.51 -5.68
C GLU A 29 -6.64 -39.33 -7.13
N GLN A 30 -5.53 -38.61 -7.28
CA GLN A 30 -4.25 -39.16 -7.77
C GLN A 30 -3.37 -37.98 -8.17
N TYR A 31 -2.28 -37.77 -7.43
CA TYR A 31 -0.90 -37.55 -7.91
C TYR A 31 -0.07 -37.14 -6.70
N GLY A 32 0.67 -38.11 -6.17
CA GLY A 32 1.64 -37.90 -5.12
C GLY A 32 2.96 -37.31 -5.65
N ALA A 33 3.53 -36.47 -4.80
CA ALA A 33 4.97 -36.30 -4.53
C ALA A 33 5.91 -36.02 -5.71
N LEU A 34 6.26 -34.74 -5.91
CA LEU A 34 7.63 -34.27 -6.11
C LEU A 34 7.77 -32.90 -5.42
N GLY A 35 8.82 -32.72 -4.61
CA GLY A 35 8.92 -31.65 -3.61
C GLY A 35 9.62 -30.35 -4.04
N GLY A 36 9.30 -29.29 -3.27
CA GLY A 36 10.10 -28.06 -3.03
C GLY A 36 9.65 -26.78 -3.76
N PRO A 37 9.84 -25.55 -3.21
CA PRO A 37 10.05 -25.15 -1.81
C PRO A 37 8.81 -24.48 -1.19
N GLU A 38 8.69 -24.66 0.13
CA GLU A 38 7.75 -23.99 1.02
C GLU A 38 8.15 -22.52 1.22
N ASN A 39 7.21 -21.60 0.97
CA ASN A 39 6.95 -20.34 1.69
C ASN A 39 6.33 -19.30 0.74
N TYR A 40 5.04 -19.46 0.48
CA TYR A 40 4.18 -18.31 0.28
C TYR A 40 3.08 -18.44 1.33
N GLY A 41 3.02 -17.47 2.26
CA GLY A 41 1.86 -17.29 3.15
C GLY A 41 0.59 -17.03 2.32
N PRO A 42 -0.59 -16.86 2.95
CA PRO A 42 -1.88 -16.98 2.27
C PRO A 42 -2.11 -15.76 1.35
N LEU A 43 -1.49 -15.78 0.18
CA LEU A 43 -1.74 -14.86 -0.92
C LEU A 43 -3.16 -15.13 -1.40
N GLY A 44 -4.05 -14.17 -1.16
CA GLY A 44 -5.20 -14.03 -2.04
C GLY A 44 -4.70 -13.97 -3.48
N GLN A 45 -5.38 -14.63 -4.40
CA GLN A 45 -5.10 -14.48 -5.82
C GLN A 45 -5.47 -13.04 -6.22
N HIS A 46 -4.51 -12.14 -6.09
CA HIS A 46 -4.59 -10.78 -6.58
C HIS A 46 -4.50 -10.83 -8.10
N GLU A 47 -5.56 -10.39 -8.80
CA GLU A 47 -5.50 -10.18 -10.25
C GLU A 47 -5.19 -8.70 -10.49
N GLU A 48 -4.04 -8.42 -11.09
CA GLU A 48 -3.65 -7.08 -11.52
C GLU A 48 -4.55 -6.61 -12.68
N VAL A 49 -5.12 -5.40 -12.53
CA VAL A 49 -6.00 -4.80 -13.55
C VAL A 49 -5.30 -3.67 -14.28
N LEU A 50 -4.53 -2.86 -13.57
CA LEU A 50 -3.70 -1.79 -14.12
C LEU A 50 -2.46 -1.64 -13.24
N LYS A 51 -1.31 -1.47 -13.89
CA LYS A 51 -0.07 -1.11 -13.21
C LYS A 51 0.22 0.37 -13.41
N ILE A 52 0.48 1.10 -12.34
CA ILE A 52 0.98 2.48 -12.39
C ILE A 52 2.43 2.46 -11.97
N MET A 53 3.29 2.99 -12.82
CA MET A 53 4.72 2.94 -12.56
C MET A 53 5.42 4.20 -13.07
N PRO A 54 6.63 4.49 -12.58
CA PRO A 54 7.42 5.59 -13.13
C PRO A 54 7.65 5.37 -14.63
N ARG A 55 7.59 6.45 -15.44
CA ARG A 55 7.77 6.34 -16.89
C ARG A 55 9.07 5.64 -17.30
N TYR A 56 10.17 5.86 -16.59
CA TYR A 56 11.43 5.21 -16.94
C TYR A 56 11.33 3.67 -16.86
N GLU A 57 10.49 3.10 -15.98
CA GLU A 57 10.27 1.65 -15.92
C GLU A 57 9.36 1.17 -17.05
N LEU A 58 8.38 1.99 -17.43
CA LEU A 58 7.50 1.72 -18.56
C LEU A 58 8.33 1.63 -19.85
N ASP A 59 9.18 2.63 -20.10
CA ASP A 59 10.05 2.72 -21.28
C ASP A 59 10.98 1.49 -21.36
N LEU A 60 11.56 1.04 -20.23
CA LEU A 60 12.41 -0.15 -20.19
C LEU A 60 11.65 -1.46 -20.49
N GLN A 61 10.37 -1.54 -20.13
CA GLN A 61 9.56 -2.73 -20.37
C GLN A 61 9.00 -2.80 -21.80
N GLU A 62 8.85 -1.66 -22.48
CA GLU A 62 8.48 -1.63 -23.91
C GLU A 62 9.58 -2.23 -24.80
N GLU A 63 10.84 -2.12 -24.38
CA GLU A 63 11.99 -2.70 -25.08
C GLU A 63 12.08 -4.24 -24.99
N ASP A 64 11.38 -4.87 -24.03
CA ASP A 64 11.46 -6.31 -23.72
C ASP A 64 10.21 -7.12 -24.15
N GLU A 65 9.27 -6.53 -24.92
CA GLU A 65 8.04 -7.20 -25.39
C GLU A 65 8.26 -8.32 -26.44
N GLY A 66 9.46 -8.91 -26.52
CA GLY A 66 9.97 -9.45 -27.77
C GLY A 66 10.38 -10.92 -27.86
N ILE A 67 10.05 -11.85 -26.95
CA ILE A 67 10.25 -13.31 -27.21
C ILE A 67 9.11 -14.16 -26.66
N GLN A 68 8.09 -14.44 -27.49
CA GLN A 68 7.10 -15.46 -27.19
C GLN A 68 7.67 -16.86 -27.49
N MET A 69 8.02 -17.59 -26.42
CA MET A 69 8.52 -18.95 -26.55
C MET A 69 7.41 -19.89 -27.05
N PRO A 70 7.66 -20.74 -28.07
CA PRO A 70 6.65 -21.67 -28.59
C PRO A 70 6.17 -22.64 -27.50
N GLY A 71 4.85 -22.71 -27.29
CA GLY A 71 4.23 -23.63 -26.33
C GLY A 71 3.88 -23.03 -24.96
N MET A 72 4.24 -21.77 -24.68
CA MET A 72 3.71 -21.06 -23.51
C MET A 72 2.36 -20.39 -23.82
N LEU A 73 1.46 -20.41 -22.83
CA LEU A 73 0.23 -19.62 -22.87
C LEU A 73 0.59 -18.13 -23.06
N PRO A 74 -0.17 -17.37 -23.84
CA PRO A 74 0.04 -15.93 -23.95
C PRO A 74 -0.05 -15.32 -22.56
N MET A 75 1.00 -14.61 -22.13
CA MET A 75 0.95 -13.82 -20.91
C MET A 75 -0.21 -12.81 -21.03
N ARG A 76 -1.06 -12.76 -20.00
CA ARG A 76 -2.08 -11.72 -19.89
C ARG A 76 -1.36 -10.37 -19.86
N ARG A 77 -1.53 -9.57 -20.92
CA ARG A 77 -0.99 -8.21 -20.95
C ARG A 77 -1.83 -7.35 -20.01
N ILE A 78 -1.22 -6.92 -18.92
CA ILE A 78 -1.81 -5.98 -17.98
C ILE A 78 -1.53 -4.57 -18.51
N PRO A 79 -2.56 -3.72 -18.70
CA PRO A 79 -2.36 -2.32 -19.04
C PRO A 79 -1.43 -1.63 -18.05
N LYS A 80 -0.62 -0.70 -18.55
CA LYS A 80 0.33 0.06 -17.75
C LYS A 80 0.16 1.54 -18.04
N GLU A 81 0.33 2.36 -17.03
CA GLU A 81 0.26 3.82 -17.14
C GLU A 81 1.43 4.45 -16.39
N ALA A 82 1.95 5.56 -16.92
CA ALA A 82 2.97 6.33 -16.23
C ALA A 82 2.34 7.11 -15.07
N GLU A 83 2.96 7.06 -13.89
CA GLU A 83 2.48 7.74 -12.68
C GLU A 83 2.19 9.22 -12.91
N GLU A 84 3.06 9.91 -13.64
CA GLU A 84 2.90 11.34 -13.94
C GLU A 84 1.72 11.67 -14.90
N ASP A 85 1.22 10.67 -15.62
CA ASP A 85 0.16 10.85 -16.64
C ASP A 85 -1.23 10.49 -16.10
N VAL A 86 -1.32 9.84 -14.94
CA VAL A 86 -2.58 9.42 -14.34
C VAL A 86 -3.07 10.43 -13.32
N LYS A 87 -4.31 10.89 -13.50
CA LYS A 87 -5.00 11.76 -12.54
C LYS A 87 -6.11 11.02 -11.84
N LEU A 88 -6.46 11.46 -10.62
CA LEU A 88 -7.66 10.97 -9.92
C LEU A 88 -8.93 11.12 -10.78
N SER A 89 -9.03 12.19 -11.59
CA SER A 89 -10.15 12.40 -12.51
C SER A 89 -10.22 11.38 -13.65
N ASP A 90 -9.10 10.77 -14.03
CA ASP A 90 -9.07 9.73 -15.05
C ASP A 90 -9.72 8.43 -14.56
N ILE A 91 -9.75 8.23 -13.24
CA ILE A 91 -10.25 7.03 -12.58
C ILE A 91 -11.65 7.30 -12.01
N TYR A 92 -11.76 8.28 -11.11
CA TYR A 92 -12.95 8.51 -10.30
C TYR A 92 -13.91 9.55 -10.91
N GLY A 93 -13.50 10.32 -11.91
CA GLY A 93 -14.39 11.25 -12.62
C GLY A 93 -15.40 10.51 -13.51
N GLU A 94 -16.61 11.06 -13.71
CA GLU A 94 -17.67 10.42 -14.51
C GLU A 94 -17.24 10.11 -15.95
N GLY A 95 -16.40 10.96 -16.56
CA GLY A 95 -15.83 10.78 -17.89
C GLY A 95 -14.39 10.29 -17.91
N GLY A 96 -13.89 9.75 -16.80
CA GLY A 96 -12.50 9.32 -16.67
C GLY A 96 -12.14 8.19 -17.64
N ARG A 97 -10.99 8.32 -18.32
CA ARG A 97 -10.54 7.36 -19.35
C ARG A 97 -10.27 5.94 -18.81
N LEU A 98 -10.00 5.80 -17.51
CA LEU A 98 -9.71 4.53 -16.82
C LEU A 98 -10.90 4.04 -15.97
N ARG A 99 -11.98 4.83 -15.86
CA ARG A 99 -13.11 4.57 -14.95
C ARG A 99 -13.71 3.19 -15.13
N ASP A 100 -14.08 2.83 -16.36
CA ASP A 100 -14.76 1.57 -16.66
C ASP A 100 -13.85 0.35 -16.50
N MET A 101 -12.55 0.53 -16.67
CA MET A 101 -11.57 -0.54 -16.46
C MET A 101 -11.37 -0.85 -14.97
N LEU A 102 -11.43 0.18 -14.12
CA LEU A 102 -11.10 0.11 -12.69
C LEU A 102 -12.32 0.02 -11.78
N SER A 103 -13.49 -0.29 -12.34
CA SER A 103 -14.70 -0.43 -11.56
C SER A 103 -15.67 -1.43 -12.16
N ARG A 104 -16.64 -1.83 -11.35
CA ARG A 104 -17.78 -2.64 -11.77
C ARG A 104 -19.10 -1.95 -11.42
N THR A 105 -20.10 -2.22 -12.24
CA THR A 105 -21.49 -1.84 -11.91
C THR A 105 -22.03 -2.79 -10.85
N THR A 106 -22.59 -2.25 -9.78
CA THR A 106 -23.23 -3.05 -8.72
C THR A 106 -24.64 -3.47 -9.14
N SER A 107 -25.21 -4.47 -8.46
CA SER A 107 -26.59 -4.91 -8.69
C SER A 107 -27.64 -3.81 -8.50
N GLU A 108 -27.31 -2.79 -7.70
CA GLU A 108 -28.16 -1.64 -7.41
C GLU A 108 -27.99 -0.49 -8.43
N GLY A 109 -27.18 -0.70 -9.47
CA GLY A 109 -26.89 0.31 -10.50
C GLY A 109 -25.86 1.36 -10.08
N GLY A 110 -25.23 1.19 -8.91
CA GLY A 110 -24.09 1.98 -8.48
C GLY A 110 -22.78 1.52 -9.14
N ARG A 111 -21.67 2.17 -8.76
CA ARG A 111 -20.33 1.82 -9.24
C ARG A 111 -19.41 1.58 -8.06
N GLU A 112 -18.66 0.48 -8.13
CA GLU A 112 -17.69 0.07 -7.12
C GLU A 112 -16.31 0.00 -7.77
N PHE A 113 -15.35 0.73 -7.22
CA PHE A 113 -13.99 0.77 -7.72
C PHE A 113 -13.12 -0.31 -7.07
N PHE A 114 -12.16 -0.81 -7.84
CA PHE A 114 -11.14 -1.70 -7.30
C PHE A 114 -10.15 -0.92 -6.42
N PRO A 115 -9.63 -1.54 -5.34
CA PRO A 115 -8.67 -0.88 -4.48
C PRO A 115 -7.34 -0.62 -5.21
N LEU A 116 -6.69 0.48 -4.83
CA LEU A 116 -5.30 0.76 -5.20
C LEU A 116 -4.40 0.26 -4.07
N ILE A 117 -3.40 -0.55 -4.40
CA ILE A 117 -2.34 -0.93 -3.48
C ILE A 117 -1.15 -0.02 -3.71
N TYR A 118 -0.81 0.73 -2.66
CA TYR A 118 0.36 1.60 -2.62
C TYR A 118 1.44 0.95 -1.78
N LEU A 119 2.60 0.69 -2.41
CA LEU A 119 3.76 0.13 -1.73
C LEU A 119 4.72 1.26 -1.34
N TYR A 120 4.94 1.37 -0.04
CA TYR A 120 5.89 2.30 0.57
C TYR A 120 7.06 1.51 1.16
N ASP A 121 8.28 2.04 1.02
CA ASP A 121 9.52 1.47 1.53
C ASP A 121 9.77 0.03 1.03
N PHE A 122 10.60 -0.12 -0.01
CA PHE A 122 10.92 -1.43 -0.57
C PHE A 122 11.75 -2.32 0.37
N GLY A 123 12.31 -1.77 1.46
CA GLY A 123 12.98 -2.55 2.50
C GLY A 123 11.97 -3.28 3.38
N ASP A 124 11.00 -2.54 3.92
CA ASP A 124 9.99 -3.07 4.85
C ASP A 124 8.71 -3.59 4.17
N ASN A 125 8.48 -3.23 2.90
CA ASN A 125 7.35 -3.62 2.06
C ASN A 125 5.98 -3.25 2.69
N TRP A 126 5.79 -1.97 3.00
CA TRP A 126 4.53 -1.47 3.56
C TRP A 126 3.46 -1.31 2.49
N GLU A 127 2.51 -2.24 2.47
CA GLU A 127 1.35 -2.19 1.59
C GLU A 127 0.21 -1.38 2.22
N HIS A 128 -0.28 -0.39 1.48
CA HIS A 128 -1.43 0.43 1.84
C HIS A 128 -2.56 0.18 0.85
N GLU A 129 -3.72 -0.26 1.36
CA GLU A 129 -4.94 -0.38 0.55
C GLU A 129 -5.70 0.94 0.56
N LEU A 130 -5.90 1.51 -0.63
CA LEU A 130 -6.65 2.75 -0.85
C LEU A 130 -7.98 2.42 -1.51
N ILE A 131 -9.07 2.71 -0.80
CA ILE A 131 -10.44 2.41 -1.20
C ILE A 131 -11.17 3.72 -1.49
N PHE A 132 -11.85 3.78 -2.63
CA PHE A 132 -12.73 4.89 -2.95
C PHE A 132 -14.12 4.66 -2.37
N GLU A 133 -14.46 5.40 -1.31
CA GLU A 133 -15.76 5.32 -0.65
C GLU A 133 -16.83 6.23 -1.28
N GLY A 134 -16.42 7.27 -2.02
CA GLY A 134 -17.31 8.21 -2.68
C GLY A 134 -16.75 9.63 -2.77
N GLU A 135 -17.64 10.57 -3.10
CA GLU A 135 -17.31 11.99 -3.26
C GLU A 135 -18.18 12.86 -2.37
N ALA A 136 -17.59 13.93 -1.86
CA ALA A 136 -18.29 14.95 -1.09
C ALA A 136 -17.70 16.33 -1.38
N LEU A 137 -18.46 17.39 -1.08
CA LEU A 137 -17.93 18.74 -1.11
C LEU A 137 -16.80 18.88 -0.08
N ALA A 138 -15.64 19.32 -0.55
CA ALA A 138 -14.49 19.53 0.32
C ALA A 138 -14.79 20.61 1.36
N THR A 139 -14.47 20.32 2.63
CA THR A 139 -14.65 21.26 3.75
C THR A 139 -13.43 22.14 3.99
N ALA A 140 -12.29 21.81 3.37
CA ALA A 140 -11.04 22.55 3.45
C ALA A 140 -10.25 22.39 2.15
N ALA A 141 -9.34 23.32 1.86
CA ALA A 141 -8.44 23.26 0.70
C ALA A 141 -7.24 22.32 0.94
N ARG A 142 -7.46 21.20 1.63
CA ARG A 142 -6.47 20.18 1.98
C ARG A 142 -7.16 18.86 2.39
N PRO A 143 -6.44 17.73 2.41
CA PRO A 143 -6.92 16.50 3.04
C PRO A 143 -7.22 16.72 4.52
N VAL A 144 -8.28 16.05 5.00
CA VAL A 144 -8.72 16.08 6.40
C VAL A 144 -9.00 14.64 6.82
N PHE A 145 -8.40 14.22 7.92
CA PHE A 145 -8.70 12.93 8.54
C PHE A 145 -10.09 12.98 9.16
N ILE A 146 -10.96 12.03 8.80
CA ILE A 146 -12.30 11.89 9.39
C ILE A 146 -12.26 10.93 10.57
N SER A 147 -11.47 9.87 10.46
CA SER A 147 -11.22 8.89 11.51
C SER A 147 -9.82 8.29 11.33
N ALA A 148 -9.27 7.74 12.41
CA ALA A 148 -8.03 6.98 12.38
C ALA A 148 -8.03 6.02 13.58
N ILE A 149 -7.51 4.81 13.36
CA ILE A 149 -7.41 3.77 14.37
C ILE A 149 -6.02 3.13 14.28
N GLY A 150 -5.43 2.87 15.43
CA GLY A 150 -4.11 2.27 15.58
C GLY A 150 -2.98 3.28 15.42
N CYS A 151 -1.90 3.04 16.16
CA CYS A 151 -0.66 3.77 15.97
C CYS A 151 0.02 3.31 14.67
N GLY A 152 0.53 4.27 13.89
CA GLY A 152 1.33 3.96 12.71
C GLY A 152 2.60 3.16 13.08
N PRO A 153 3.06 2.24 12.24
CA PRO A 153 4.34 1.57 12.44
C PRO A 153 5.48 2.58 12.57
N VAL A 154 6.49 2.26 13.37
CA VAL A 154 7.74 3.02 13.35
C VAL A 154 8.54 2.62 12.10
N GLU A 155 9.17 3.62 11.47
CA GLU A 155 10.06 3.41 10.31
C GLU A 155 11.15 2.38 10.61
N ASP A 156 11.62 1.67 9.58
CA ASP A 156 12.66 0.64 9.64
C ASP A 156 12.39 -0.48 10.67
N SER A 157 11.11 -0.79 10.92
CA SER A 157 10.77 -1.82 11.91
C SER A 157 10.92 -3.23 11.40
N GLY A 158 11.04 -3.43 10.08
CA GLY A 158 11.11 -4.73 9.42
C GLY A 158 9.74 -5.19 8.92
N GLY A 159 8.95 -4.26 8.39
CA GLY A 159 7.61 -4.52 7.86
C GLY A 159 6.62 -4.99 8.93
N THR A 160 5.52 -5.60 8.49
CA THR A 160 4.42 -6.03 9.37
C THR A 160 4.88 -6.94 10.52
N THR A 161 5.78 -7.88 10.24
CA THR A 161 6.32 -8.80 11.26
C THR A 161 7.23 -8.08 12.26
N GLY A 162 8.04 -7.16 11.76
CA GLY A 162 8.87 -6.28 12.57
C GLY A 162 8.04 -5.43 13.53
N TRP A 163 6.95 -4.83 13.03
CA TRP A 163 6.02 -4.05 13.83
C TRP A 163 5.27 -4.88 14.88
N GLU A 164 4.83 -6.10 14.55
CA GLU A 164 4.26 -7.01 15.55
C GLU A 164 5.26 -7.38 16.64
N THR A 165 6.55 -7.46 16.29
CA THR A 165 7.63 -7.68 17.27
C THR A 165 7.79 -6.47 18.20
N VAL A 166 7.67 -5.24 17.68
CA VAL A 166 7.64 -4.02 18.50
C VAL A 166 6.44 -4.05 19.44
N LYS A 167 5.22 -4.24 18.92
CA LYS A 167 4.00 -4.33 19.74
C LYS A 167 4.10 -5.41 20.82
N SER A 168 4.63 -6.58 20.48
CA SER A 168 4.86 -7.67 21.42
C SER A 168 5.86 -7.29 22.52
N ALA A 169 6.92 -6.55 22.17
CA ALA A 169 7.85 -6.02 23.15
C ALA A 169 7.13 -5.08 24.12
N PHE A 170 6.24 -4.17 23.67
CA PHE A 170 5.49 -3.25 24.55
C PHE A 170 4.43 -3.95 25.42
N ARG A 171 3.79 -5.04 24.95
CA ARG A 171 2.83 -5.82 25.75
C ARG A 171 3.44 -6.59 26.92
N ALA A 172 4.74 -6.90 26.87
CA ALA A 172 5.38 -7.74 27.88
C ALA A 172 5.38 -7.10 29.28
N GLN A 173 4.75 -7.72 30.28
CA GLN A 173 4.77 -7.19 31.65
C GLN A 173 6.17 -7.23 32.29
N ASN A 174 6.96 -8.25 31.94
CA ASN A 174 8.37 -8.40 32.35
C ASN A 174 9.26 -8.61 31.11
N PRO A 175 9.71 -7.52 30.46
CA PRO A 175 10.44 -7.61 29.21
C PRO A 175 11.84 -8.21 29.41
N ARG A 176 12.25 -9.08 28.48
CA ARG A 176 13.66 -9.51 28.35
C ARG A 176 14.52 -8.32 27.90
N ILE A 177 15.84 -8.43 28.05
CA ILE A 177 16.80 -7.40 27.62
C ILE A 177 16.53 -6.96 26.17
N THR A 178 16.36 -7.91 25.25
CA THR A 178 16.08 -7.62 23.83
C THR A 178 14.75 -6.89 23.60
N GLN A 179 13.74 -7.16 24.41
CA GLN A 179 12.45 -6.45 24.35
C GLN A 179 12.58 -5.04 24.91
N SER A 180 13.35 -4.85 25.99
CA SER A 180 13.66 -3.54 26.56
C SER A 180 14.47 -2.67 25.60
N GLU A 181 15.47 -3.25 24.92
CA GLU A 181 16.24 -2.59 23.86
C GLU A 181 15.33 -2.19 22.70
N ARG A 182 14.43 -3.08 22.26
CA ARG A 182 13.46 -2.77 21.20
C ARG A 182 12.48 -1.66 21.58
N ARG A 183 12.01 -1.62 22.84
CA ARG A 183 11.19 -0.50 23.33
C ARG A 183 11.96 0.81 23.29
N LYS A 184 13.21 0.80 23.76
CA LYS A 184 14.07 1.97 23.76
C LYS A 184 14.29 2.49 22.33
N TRP A 185 14.68 1.60 21.42
CA TRP A 185 14.85 1.93 20.01
C TRP A 185 13.58 2.53 19.41
N ALA A 186 12.41 1.89 19.60
CA ALA A 186 11.15 2.40 19.07
C ALA A 186 10.79 3.80 19.57
N ARG A 187 11.05 4.08 20.86
CA ARG A 187 10.86 5.42 21.44
C ARG A 187 11.76 6.46 20.82
N GLU A 188 13.04 6.12 20.60
CA GLU A 188 14.03 7.00 19.97
C GLU A 188 13.65 7.33 18.53
N VAL A 189 13.32 6.32 17.71
CA VAL A 189 12.99 6.54 16.28
C VAL A 189 11.62 7.16 16.06
N SER A 190 10.68 6.99 16.99
CA SER A 190 9.33 7.58 16.88
C SER A 190 9.29 9.11 16.95
N GLY A 191 10.35 9.75 17.47
CA GLY A 191 10.36 11.18 17.80
C GLY A 191 9.49 11.58 19.00
N LEU A 192 8.78 10.62 19.62
CA LEU A 192 7.91 10.86 20.78
C LEU A 192 8.57 10.48 22.12
N GLY A 193 9.74 9.83 22.08
CA GLY A 193 10.46 9.43 23.28
C GLY A 193 9.60 8.57 24.21
N ASP A 194 9.58 8.90 25.51
CA ASP A 194 8.84 8.13 26.51
C ASP A 194 7.32 8.19 26.37
N GLU A 195 6.78 9.16 25.61
CA GLU A 195 5.34 9.25 25.33
C GLU A 195 4.88 8.28 24.23
N PHE A 196 5.82 7.63 23.53
CA PHE A 196 5.48 6.65 22.50
C PHE A 196 4.84 5.41 23.11
N ASP A 197 3.67 5.07 22.57
CA ASP A 197 2.94 3.84 22.84
C ASP A 197 2.34 3.32 21.53
N PRO A 198 2.74 2.12 21.05
CA PRO A 198 2.25 1.56 19.80
C PRO A 198 0.77 1.14 19.83
N PHE A 199 0.10 1.24 21.00
CA PHE A 199 -1.33 1.00 21.15
C PHE A 199 -2.15 2.27 21.35
N LYS A 200 -1.49 3.44 21.37
CA LYS A 200 -2.18 4.72 21.53
C LYS A 200 -2.90 5.08 20.23
N GLU A 201 -4.19 5.34 20.36
CA GLU A 201 -5.02 5.80 19.26
C GLU A 201 -4.58 7.21 18.81
N PRO A 202 -4.55 7.48 17.49
CA PRO A 202 -4.17 8.77 16.97
C PRO A 202 -5.26 9.83 17.23
N GLY A 203 -4.85 11.03 17.63
CA GLY A 203 -5.75 12.15 17.81
C GLY A 203 -6.07 12.84 16.49
N VAL A 204 -7.24 12.57 15.89
CA VAL A 204 -7.66 13.17 14.60
C VAL A 204 -7.61 14.70 14.61
N VAL A 205 -7.94 15.35 15.73
CA VAL A 205 -7.81 16.81 15.88
C VAL A 205 -6.36 17.28 15.71
N GLN A 206 -5.41 16.59 16.35
CA GLN A 206 -3.98 16.87 16.21
C GLN A 206 -3.49 16.59 14.78
N MET A 207 -3.97 15.50 14.16
CA MET A 207 -3.62 15.17 12.78
C MET A 207 -4.10 16.24 11.78
N ASN A 208 -5.24 16.85 12.06
CA ASN A 208 -5.84 17.92 11.27
C ASN A 208 -5.37 19.33 11.64
N TYR A 209 -4.35 19.48 12.50
CA TYR A 209 -3.78 20.80 12.80
C TYR A 209 -3.24 21.44 11.51
N GLU A 210 -3.75 22.62 11.13
CA GLU A 210 -3.46 23.25 9.83
C GLU A 210 -1.97 23.51 9.61
N GLY A 211 -1.27 23.96 10.65
CA GLY A 211 0.18 24.17 10.57
C GLY A 211 0.94 22.89 10.23
N ARG A 212 0.39 21.69 10.52
CA ARG A 212 1.01 20.42 10.10
C ARG A 212 0.99 20.27 8.58
N TRP A 213 -0.11 20.64 7.93
CA TRP A 213 -0.25 20.58 6.48
C TRP A 213 0.59 21.66 5.79
N GLU A 214 0.51 22.91 6.26
CA GLU A 214 1.27 24.02 5.69
C GLU A 214 2.77 23.77 5.79
N ASN A 215 3.27 23.37 6.96
CA ASN A 215 4.68 23.03 7.13
C ASN A 215 5.10 21.89 6.20
N HIS A 216 4.26 20.87 6.02
CA HIS A 216 4.58 19.76 5.14
C HIS A 216 4.61 20.18 3.66
N LEU A 217 3.62 20.97 3.22
CA LEU A 217 3.56 21.49 1.85
C LEU A 217 4.73 22.44 1.57
N GLU A 218 5.06 23.34 2.50
CA GLU A 218 6.21 24.22 2.41
C GLU A 218 7.52 23.43 2.33
N LEU A 219 7.71 22.39 3.15
CA LEU A 219 8.88 21.52 3.07
C LEU A 219 8.97 20.80 1.72
N TYR A 220 7.86 20.34 1.16
CA TYR A 220 7.83 19.71 -0.16
C TYR A 220 8.20 20.71 -1.27
N MET A 221 7.57 21.89 -1.26
CA MET A 221 7.78 22.93 -2.26
C MET A 221 9.18 23.55 -2.17
N ASN A 222 9.70 23.75 -0.96
CA ASN A 222 11.01 24.35 -0.72
C ASN A 222 12.16 23.31 -0.74
N GLY A 223 11.89 22.06 -0.35
CA GLY A 223 12.86 20.95 -0.32
C GLY A 223 13.16 20.32 -1.69
N SER A 224 12.54 20.84 -2.76
CA SER A 224 13.05 20.68 -4.13
C SER A 224 14.37 21.44 -4.35
N GLY A 225 14.78 22.28 -3.38
CA GLY A 225 16.08 22.90 -3.30
C GLY A 225 16.66 22.77 -1.89
N ASP A 226 17.65 21.88 -1.75
CA ASP A 226 18.63 21.84 -0.68
C ASP A 226 18.40 20.88 0.51
N HIS A 227 19.46 20.12 0.79
CA HIS A 227 19.56 19.11 1.83
C HIS A 227 19.86 19.77 3.17
N GLY A 228 19.03 19.51 4.20
CA GLY A 228 19.36 19.95 5.54
C GLY A 228 18.41 19.48 6.63
N SER A 229 18.77 18.36 7.28
CA SER A 229 18.66 18.12 8.72
C SER A 229 17.66 18.97 9.52
N MET A 230 16.59 18.36 10.01
CA MET A 230 16.12 18.56 11.39
C MET A 230 15.53 17.25 11.92
N TYR A 231 16.36 16.52 12.67
CA TYR A 231 15.91 15.69 13.78
C TYR A 231 15.58 16.62 14.97
#